data_AF-A0A524I6L3-F1
#
_entry.id   AF-A0A524I6L3-F1
#
_cell.length_a   1.000
_cell.length_b   1.000
_cell.length_c   1.000
_cell.angle_alpha   90.00
_cell.angle_beta   90.00
_cell.angle_gamma   90.00
#
_symmetry.space_group_name_H-M   'P 1'
#
loop_
_entity.id
_entity.type
_entity.pdbx_description
1 polymer ?
#
loop_
_entity_poly.entity_id
_entity_poly.type
_entity_poly.pdbx_seq_one_letter_code
_entity_poly.pdbx_strand_id
1 'polypeptide(L)'
;MAIGAMNTGQQWMADSEDAAAQSTDSPLRTQRSLKLLCTWTPEGKRAIDGAGGKRLKPENEVAIMIYRPRGLHLDDRHLLVDGQAVSGGFVDAWLFLRHNAKALLDRGLPVAFY
;
A
#
# COMPACT_ATOMS: atom_id res chain seq x y z
N MET A 1 -4.82 -10.92 -1.13
CA MET A 1 -5.24 -10.79 0.29
C MET A 1 -5.96 -9.48 0.59
N ALA A 2 -5.52 -8.33 0.06
CA ALA A 2 -6.06 -7.00 0.35
C ALA A 2 -7.60 -6.83 0.21
N ILE A 3 -8.24 -7.31 -0.86
CA ILE A 3 -9.70 -7.16 -1.06
C ILE A 3 -10.51 -7.80 0.06
N GLY A 4 -10.06 -8.96 0.56
CA GLY A 4 -10.72 -9.64 1.68
C GLY A 4 -10.67 -8.78 2.95
N ALA A 5 -9.49 -8.22 3.25
CA ALA A 5 -9.28 -7.34 4.39
C ALA A 5 -10.12 -6.05 4.28
N MET A 6 -10.14 -5.40 3.11
CA MET A 6 -10.94 -4.20 2.88
C MET A 6 -12.43 -4.42 3.11
N ASN A 7 -12.96 -5.59 2.74
CA ASN A 7 -14.39 -5.90 2.88
C ASN A 7 -14.81 -6.28 4.32
N THR A 8 -13.89 -6.36 5.28
CA THR A 8 -14.22 -6.67 6.69
C THR A 8 -14.94 -5.52 7.40
N GLY A 9 -14.75 -4.27 6.95
CA GLY A 9 -15.26 -3.08 7.64
C GLY A 9 -14.50 -2.70 8.92
N GLN A 10 -13.45 -3.44 9.29
CA GLN A 10 -12.56 -3.16 10.42
C GLN A 10 -11.18 -2.74 9.91
N GLN A 11 -10.47 -1.86 10.62
CA GLN A 11 -9.12 -1.40 10.21
C GLN A 11 -8.21 -2.57 9.79
N TRP A 12 -7.44 -2.37 8.71
CA TRP A 12 -6.50 -3.38 8.21
C TRP A 12 -5.13 -2.76 7.92
N MET A 13 -4.09 -3.59 8.01
CA MET A 13 -2.72 -3.16 7.78
C MET A 13 -2.18 -3.73 6.46
N ALA A 14 -1.63 -2.86 5.63
CA ALA A 14 -0.78 -3.25 4.52
C ALA A 14 0.68 -3.25 5.00
N ASP A 15 1.29 -4.44 5.04
CA ASP A 15 2.56 -4.64 5.70
C ASP A 15 3.71 -4.85 4.71
N SER A 16 4.73 -3.99 4.76
CA SER A 16 6.00 -4.14 4.02
C SER A 16 7.18 -4.53 4.91
N GLU A 17 6.92 -4.81 6.20
CA GLU A 17 7.92 -5.19 7.19
C GLU A 17 7.90 -6.72 7.40
N ASP A 18 7.39 -7.23 8.52
CA ASP A 18 7.58 -8.63 8.94
C ASP A 18 6.81 -9.63 8.07
N ALA A 19 5.62 -9.26 7.57
CA ALA A 19 4.83 -10.15 6.73
C ALA A 19 5.25 -10.12 5.25
N ALA A 20 6.22 -9.28 4.88
CA ALA A 20 6.67 -9.13 3.50
C ALA A 20 8.06 -9.74 3.28
N ALA A 21 8.16 -10.58 2.25
CA ALA A 21 9.46 -11.04 1.79
C ALA A 21 10.26 -9.84 1.25
N GLN A 22 11.50 -9.65 1.72
CA GLN A 22 12.38 -8.58 1.24
C GLN A 22 13.17 -9.01 -0.01
N SER A 23 12.47 -9.60 -1.00
CA SER A 23 13.06 -9.98 -2.28
C SER A 23 13.19 -8.77 -3.22
N THR A 24 13.99 -8.90 -4.30
CA THR A 24 14.38 -7.79 -5.18
C THR A 24 13.20 -6.95 -5.66
N ASP A 25 12.12 -7.61 -6.05
CA ASP A 25 10.95 -6.92 -6.63
C ASP A 25 9.83 -6.64 -5.63
N SER A 26 9.90 -7.24 -4.43
CA SER A 26 8.75 -7.27 -3.51
C SER A 26 8.29 -5.88 -3.06
N PRO A 27 9.18 -4.94 -2.64
CA PRO A 27 8.75 -3.60 -2.24
C PRO A 27 8.00 -2.87 -3.37
N LEU A 28 8.52 -2.92 -4.60
CA LEU A 28 7.88 -2.27 -5.76
C LEU A 28 6.53 -2.92 -6.13
N ARG A 29 6.41 -4.25 -6.03
CA ARG A 29 5.14 -4.96 -6.24
C ARG A 29 4.10 -4.58 -5.20
N THR A 30 4.51 -4.42 -3.95
CA THR A 30 3.64 -3.93 -2.87
C THR A 30 3.17 -2.51 -3.17
N GLN A 31 4.08 -1.60 -3.51
CA GLN A 31 3.74 -0.22 -3.86
C GLN A 31 2.78 -0.13 -5.06
N ARG A 32 3.01 -0.94 -6.10
CA ARG A 32 2.09 -1.04 -7.25
C ARG A 32 0.70 -1.51 -6.82
N SER A 33 0.63 -2.51 -5.95
CA SER A 33 -0.65 -3.04 -5.44
C SER A 33 -1.39 -1.99 -4.62
N LEU A 34 -0.68 -1.26 -3.74
CA LEU A 34 -1.25 -0.17 -2.96
C LEU A 34 -1.77 0.96 -3.83
N LYS A 35 -1.02 1.33 -4.88
CA LYS A 35 -1.48 2.31 -5.87
C LYS A 35 -2.80 1.89 -6.49
N LEU A 36 -2.90 0.66 -6.98
CA LEU A 36 -4.13 0.15 -7.57
C LEU A 36 -5.30 0.15 -6.57
N LEU A 37 -5.07 -0.13 -5.29
CA LEU A 37 -6.10 -0.13 -4.26
C LEU A 37 -6.56 1.29 -3.88
N CYS A 38 -5.62 2.22 -3.70
CA CYS A 38 -5.91 3.57 -3.21
C CYS A 38 -6.48 4.49 -4.30
N THR A 39 -6.11 4.26 -5.56
CA THR A 39 -6.62 5.04 -6.71
C THR A 39 -7.78 4.36 -7.42
N TRP A 40 -8.35 3.28 -6.87
CA TRP A 40 -9.49 2.59 -7.46
C TRP A 40 -10.77 3.43 -7.33
N THR A 41 -11.61 3.39 -8.37
CA THR A 41 -12.98 3.91 -8.33
C THR A 41 -14.00 2.77 -8.37
N PRO A 42 -15.19 2.91 -7.74
CA PRO A 42 -16.28 1.93 -7.80
C PRO A 42 -16.65 1.43 -9.19
N GLU A 43 -16.49 2.27 -10.22
CA GLU A 43 -16.72 1.94 -11.63
C GLU A 43 -15.56 1.15 -12.26
N GLY A 44 -14.33 1.29 -11.76
CA GLY A 44 -13.10 0.64 -12.21
C GLY A 44 -12.94 -0.84 -11.81
N LYS A 45 -14.07 -1.52 -11.62
CA LYS A 45 -14.34 -2.83 -11.00
C LYS A 45 -13.52 -4.06 -11.44
N ARG A 46 -12.46 -3.91 -12.25
CA ARG A 46 -11.72 -5.03 -12.86
C ARG A 46 -10.23 -5.16 -12.49
N ALA A 47 -9.60 -4.18 -11.85
CA ALA A 47 -8.12 -4.08 -11.87
C ALA A 47 -7.33 -4.94 -10.85
N ILE A 48 -7.92 -5.99 -10.26
CA ILE A 48 -7.14 -6.95 -9.48
C ILE A 48 -7.41 -8.34 -10.07
N ASP A 49 -6.83 -8.57 -11.25
CA ASP A 49 -6.73 -9.89 -11.85
C ASP A 49 -6.12 -10.86 -10.81
N GLY A 50 -6.94 -11.80 -10.35
CA GLY A 50 -6.62 -12.72 -9.25
C GLY A 50 -7.62 -12.72 -8.10
N ALA A 51 -8.58 -11.79 -8.06
CA ALA A 51 -9.60 -11.71 -7.00
C ALA A 51 -10.77 -12.71 -7.12
N GLY A 52 -10.76 -13.62 -8.11
CA GLY A 52 -11.84 -14.60 -8.32
C GLY A 52 -13.24 -13.97 -8.46
N GLY A 53 -13.32 -12.74 -8.97
CA GLY A 53 -14.59 -12.01 -9.12
C GLY A 53 -15.10 -11.28 -7.86
N LYS A 54 -14.34 -11.26 -6.75
CA LYS A 54 -14.71 -10.50 -5.55
C LYS A 54 -14.70 -8.99 -5.84
N ARG A 55 -15.80 -8.32 -5.50
CA ARG A 55 -15.96 -6.86 -5.62
C ARG A 55 -15.69 -6.20 -4.26
N LEU A 56 -15.10 -5.01 -4.29
CA LEU A 56 -15.00 -4.17 -3.11
C LEU A 56 -16.40 -3.64 -2.73
N LYS A 57 -16.65 -3.54 -1.43
CA LYS A 57 -17.82 -2.85 -0.87
C LYS A 57 -17.78 -1.34 -1.20
N PRO A 58 -18.89 -0.62 -1.07
CA PRO A 58 -18.91 0.84 -1.12
C PRO A 58 -17.87 1.48 -0.19
N GLU A 59 -17.39 2.68 -0.51
CA GLU A 59 -16.30 3.33 0.24
C GLU A 59 -16.60 3.57 1.71
N ASN A 60 -17.87 3.83 2.04
CA ASN A 60 -18.34 4.00 3.42
C ASN A 60 -18.44 2.67 4.20
N GLU A 61 -18.18 1.53 3.55
CA GLU A 61 -18.23 0.19 4.13
C GLU A 61 -16.89 -0.55 4.05
N VAL A 62 -15.88 0.02 3.36
CA VAL A 62 -14.55 -0.57 3.35
C VAL A 62 -13.76 -0.14 4.59
N ALA A 63 -12.92 -1.05 5.05
CA ALA A 63 -12.01 -0.82 6.13
C ALA A 63 -10.98 0.28 5.83
N ILE A 64 -10.66 1.08 6.85
CA ILE A 64 -9.51 2.00 6.80
C ILE A 64 -8.22 1.20 6.70
N MET A 65 -7.38 1.55 5.73
CA MET A 65 -6.05 0.97 5.54
C MET A 65 -5.01 1.76 6.33
N ILE A 66 -4.14 1.04 7.05
CA ILE A 66 -2.93 1.57 7.67
C ILE A 66 -1.73 0.97 6.93
N TYR A 67 -0.76 1.78 6.53
CA TYR A 67 0.44 1.30 5.85
C TYR A 67 1.62 1.16 6.81
N ARG A 68 2.22 -0.03 6.90
CA ARG A 68 3.46 -0.27 7.66
C ARG A 68 4.65 -0.33 6.70
N PRO A 69 5.48 0.72 6.63
CA PRO A 69 6.73 0.69 5.86
C PRO A 69 7.77 -0.19 6.56
N ARG A 70 8.87 -0.51 5.87
CA ARG A 70 10.04 -1.13 6.52
C ARG A 70 10.55 -0.27 7.68
N GLY A 71 11.12 -0.93 8.70
CA GLY A 71 11.81 -0.26 9.79
C GLY A 71 13.06 0.51 9.32
N LEU A 72 13.45 1.54 10.08
CA LEU A 72 14.55 2.44 9.71
C LEU A 72 15.91 1.73 9.52
N HIS A 73 16.10 0.60 10.20
CA HIS A 73 17.32 -0.22 10.16
C HIS A 73 17.44 -1.11 8.90
N LEU A 74 16.40 -1.17 8.07
CA LEU A 74 16.40 -1.94 6.83
C LEU A 74 16.73 -1.01 5.67
N ASP A 75 17.87 -1.21 5.02
CA ASP A 75 18.27 -0.43 3.86
C ASP A 75 17.53 -0.84 2.58
N ASP A 76 17.34 0.12 1.68
CA ASP A 76 17.00 -0.15 0.31
C ASP A 76 18.27 -0.41 -0.51
N ARG A 77 18.53 -1.67 -0.82
CA ARG A 77 19.71 -2.11 -1.58
C ARG A 77 19.78 -1.58 -3.03
N HIS A 78 18.74 -0.91 -3.53
CA HIS A 78 18.66 -0.42 -4.90
C HIS A 78 18.78 1.10 -5.01
N LEU A 79 18.64 1.84 -3.91
CA LEU A 79 18.68 3.29 -3.91
C LEU A 79 19.85 3.81 -3.09
N LEU A 80 20.73 4.56 -3.76
CA LEU A 80 21.83 5.28 -3.12
C LEU A 80 21.57 6.79 -3.18
N VAL A 81 21.86 7.48 -2.09
CA VAL A 81 21.97 8.95 -2.02
C VAL A 81 23.37 9.26 -1.51
N ASP A 82 24.11 10.06 -2.26
CA ASP A 82 25.51 10.39 -1.96
C ASP A 82 26.40 9.15 -1.72
N GLY A 83 26.11 8.07 -2.45
CA GLY A 83 26.83 6.80 -2.36
C GLY A 83 26.44 5.92 -1.16
N GLN A 84 25.49 6.33 -0.33
CA GLN A 84 25.01 5.56 0.82
C GLN A 84 23.61 4.99 0.56
N ALA A 85 23.37 3.77 1.04
CA ALA A 85 22.04 3.18 0.97
C ALA A 85 21.04 4.00 1.77
N VAL A 86 19.87 4.23 1.19
CA VAL A 86 18.77 4.93 1.87
C VAL A 86 17.98 3.91 2.67
N SER A 87 17.50 4.29 3.85
CA SER A 87 16.57 3.45 4.60
C SER A 87 15.33 3.11 3.77
N GLY A 88 15.01 1.83 3.68
CA GLY A 88 13.83 1.30 3.02
C GLY A 88 12.54 1.88 3.59
N GLY A 89 12.51 2.21 4.88
CA GLY A 89 11.35 2.87 5.50
C GLY A 89 11.03 4.23 4.88
N PHE A 90 12.06 5.05 4.58
CA PHE A 90 11.86 6.31 3.88
C PHE A 90 11.40 6.12 2.44
N VAL A 91 12.00 5.15 1.74
CA VAL A 91 11.63 4.83 0.35
C VAL A 91 10.17 4.38 0.27
N ASP A 92 9.77 3.47 1.16
CA ASP A 92 8.42 2.91 1.25
C ASP A 92 7.39 3.99 1.57
N ALA A 93 7.65 4.80 2.60
CA ALA A 93 6.76 5.88 3.01
C ALA A 93 6.62 6.94 1.91
N TRP A 94 7.73 7.33 1.28
CA TRP A 94 7.72 8.32 0.20
C TRP A 94 6.93 7.83 -1.01
N LEU A 95 7.17 6.60 -1.48
CA LEU A 95 6.43 6.01 -2.59
C LEU A 95 4.92 5.93 -2.29
N PHE A 96 4.58 5.53 -1.06
CA PHE A 96 3.19 5.46 -0.64
C PHE A 96 2.52 6.84 -0.64
N LEU A 97 3.11 7.84 0.03
CA LEU A 97 2.58 9.20 0.08
C LEU A 97 2.42 9.78 -1.31
N ARG A 98 3.49 9.72 -2.11
CA ARG A 98 3.58 10.33 -3.44
C ARG A 98 2.50 9.81 -4.39
N HIS A 99 2.16 8.53 -4.31
CA HIS A 99 1.24 7.90 -5.26
C HIS A 99 -0.20 7.81 -4.76
N ASN A 100 -0.43 7.87 -3.44
CA ASN A 100 -1.73 7.54 -2.87
C ASN A 100 -2.36 8.67 -2.07
N ALA A 101 -1.57 9.56 -1.45
CA ALA A 101 -2.10 10.53 -0.48
C ALA A 101 -3.18 11.43 -1.09
N LYS A 102 -2.97 11.98 -2.28
CA LYS A 102 -3.98 12.81 -2.95
C LYS A 102 -5.29 12.05 -3.19
N ALA A 103 -5.21 10.83 -3.72
CA ALA A 103 -6.40 10.04 -4.03
C ALA A 103 -7.19 9.68 -2.76
N LEU A 104 -6.51 9.36 -1.66
CA LEU A 104 -7.14 9.08 -0.37
C LEU A 104 -7.81 10.34 0.20
N LEU A 105 -7.10 11.48 0.20
CA LEU A 105 -7.62 12.74 0.74
C LEU A 105 -8.79 13.29 -0.09
N ASP A 106 -8.74 13.21 -1.42
CA ASP A 106 -9.84 13.62 -2.30
C ASP A 106 -11.13 12.81 -2.03
N ARG A 107 -11.01 11.60 -1.47
CA ARG A 107 -12.12 10.71 -1.06
C ARG A 107 -12.49 10.84 0.42
N GLY A 108 -11.86 11.76 1.16
CA GLY A 108 -12.07 11.92 2.60
C GLY A 108 -11.52 10.77 3.46
N LEU A 109 -10.63 9.94 2.90
CA LEU A 109 -9.98 8.83 3.61
C LEU A 109 -8.65 9.29 4.24
N PRO A 110 -8.27 8.75 5.41
CA PRO A 110 -7.01 9.11 6.05
C PRO A 110 -5.81 8.52 5.31
N VAL A 111 -4.67 9.21 5.46
CA VAL A 111 -3.35 8.67 5.13
C VAL A 111 -2.71 8.23 6.44
N ALA A 112 -2.78 6.94 6.74
CA ALA A 112 -2.38 6.39 8.04
C ALA A 112 -1.15 5.46 7.91
N PHE A 113 -0.24 5.59 8.88
CA PHE A 113 0.96 4.75 9.01
C PHE A 113 0.96 4.01 10.35
N TYR A 114 1.66 2.88 10.39
CA TYR A 114 2.01 2.16 11.63
C TYR A 114 3.50 2.29 11.92
#